data_AF-A0A448ZQF5-F1
#
_entry.id   AF-A0A448ZQF5-F1
#
_cell.length_a   1.000
_cell.length_b   1.000
_cell.length_c   1.000
_cell.angle_alpha   90.00
_cell.angle_beta   90.00
_cell.angle_gamma   90.00
#
_symmetry.space_group_name_H-M   'P 1'
#
loop_
_entity.id
_entity.type
_entity.pdbx_description
1 polymer ?
#
loop_
_entity_poly.entity_id
_entity_poly.type
_entity_poly.pdbx_seq_one_letter_code
_entity_poly.pdbx_strand_id
1 'polypeptide(L)'
;MKTPRSLLAALFATVHLQLPPPCHSFSAKLTTNPKAAPGTNNVNFEDWITDAPEEVREWKDLTVRGDIPDYVRGTWIRNGGGIWSGGDNGDGGESFSHIFDGFAKVSAYRFGNGRLRHQARFLEGKWYKKFQSDGSLPPSIGTGPILDASGTPKVGAARTVGAILNVATAFDNAPVNIWDFDPLSRTAGPKRVEALTDAPPRVNLDYDTMDTLSSSTINPLAKGIRGFELLITAHPLYSLESDDTYNIAVEIGLGLPNARVNLIKETPLGDRSVVGSFATDDGIPYFHSFGLSRNYAVVVVQPLRIDPGNLSGLLEKGFMRSMKSVEKTRVVVLDLKTGECVLDQSVPEPLYFYHAVSTAEVDHGRSLSLRLCAYKSSDQLTGENQFMRLERCRRGKEWRNKLDKGGRFCDVVCDLEKGTFSLRWDDRIRQGFELPVTRYSRAHGGSVEERREAADAPIDGHPRYVYSFGAFALGAEEYDAWGLFKFDTERREVAASYRCDSVYVSEPVFVPDPSGSGEDDGVLLTQAYFGAERETRLLVLDARTMEVVAEAGTGMRTPMDFHGGWIPEGGGGRP
;
A
#
# COMPACT_ATOMS: atom_id res chain seq x y z
N MET A 1 -48.84 49.00 34.62
CA MET A 1 -48.38 48.87 33.22
C MET A 1 -46.86 48.98 33.19
N LYS A 2 -46.15 47.86 33.06
CA LYS A 2 -44.71 47.82 32.79
C LYS A 2 -44.49 46.87 31.61
N THR A 3 -43.69 47.33 30.67
CA THR A 3 -43.43 46.83 29.32
C THR A 3 -42.67 45.49 29.31
N PRO A 4 -42.75 44.70 28.22
CA PRO A 4 -42.08 43.41 28.12
C PRO A 4 -40.68 43.56 27.52
N ARG A 5 -39.65 43.17 28.28
CA ARG A 5 -38.30 42.86 27.77
C ARG A 5 -37.79 41.63 28.51
N SER A 6 -38.20 40.44 28.06
CA SER A 6 -37.60 39.17 28.47
C SER A 6 -37.90 38.08 27.44
N LEU A 7 -37.19 38.11 26.30
CA LEU A 7 -37.17 36.98 25.35
C LEU A 7 -35.96 37.02 24.40
N LEU A 8 -34.80 37.49 24.88
CA LEU A 8 -33.58 37.59 24.06
C LEU A 8 -32.28 37.39 24.87
N ALA A 9 -32.29 36.41 25.78
CA ALA A 9 -31.09 36.04 26.58
C ALA A 9 -30.91 34.52 26.73
N ALA A 10 -31.38 33.72 25.77
CA ALA A 10 -31.21 32.28 25.76
C ALA A 10 -30.92 31.77 24.35
N LEU A 11 -29.80 32.20 23.75
CA LEU A 11 -29.32 31.64 22.47
C LEU A 11 -27.84 31.99 22.18
N PHE A 12 -26.96 31.82 23.16
CA PHE A 12 -25.52 31.69 22.91
C PHE A 12 -24.91 30.80 24.00
N ALA A 13 -25.26 29.51 23.98
CA ALA A 13 -24.44 28.49 24.60
C ALA A 13 -23.37 28.12 23.58
N THR A 14 -22.21 28.77 23.70
CA THR A 14 -21.00 28.41 22.99
C THR A 14 -20.67 26.96 23.34
N VAL A 15 -20.87 26.04 22.40
CA VAL A 15 -20.31 24.70 22.48
C VAL A 15 -18.80 24.86 22.35
N HIS A 16 -18.10 25.01 23.48
CA HIS A 16 -16.68 24.70 23.53
C HIS A 16 -16.55 23.20 23.33
N LEU A 17 -16.36 22.78 22.08
CA LEU A 17 -15.73 21.50 21.78
C LEU A 17 -14.35 21.55 22.45
N GLN A 18 -14.25 20.94 23.62
CA GLN A 18 -12.98 20.69 24.28
C GLN A 18 -12.18 19.79 23.34
N LEU A 19 -11.26 20.38 22.58
CA LEU A 19 -10.27 19.63 21.83
C LEU A 19 -9.54 18.71 22.82
N PRO A 20 -9.29 17.43 22.48
CA PRO A 20 -8.48 16.57 23.32
C PRO A 20 -7.13 17.24 23.59
N PRO A 21 -6.53 17.03 24.78
CA PRO A 21 -5.22 17.59 25.08
C PRO A 21 -4.23 17.14 24.00
N PRO A 22 -3.38 18.04 23.49
CA PRO A 22 -2.43 17.67 22.45
C PRO A 22 -1.50 16.57 22.95
N CYS A 23 -1.24 15.60 22.08
CA CYS A 23 -0.39 14.44 22.35
C CYS A 23 1.09 14.86 22.39
N HIS A 24 1.48 15.66 23.38
CA HIS A 24 2.84 16.21 23.51
C HIS A 24 3.73 15.40 24.47
N SER A 25 3.23 14.29 25.02
CA SER A 25 4.09 13.40 25.81
C SER A 25 4.75 12.38 24.89
N PHE A 26 6.07 12.47 24.74
CA PHE A 26 6.93 11.45 24.12
C PHE A 26 6.81 10.04 24.76
N SER A 27 6.05 9.89 25.85
CA SER A 27 5.74 8.60 26.45
C SER A 27 4.50 7.99 25.78
N ALA A 28 4.71 7.04 24.87
CA ALA A 28 3.67 6.09 24.50
C ALA A 28 3.37 5.23 25.75
N LYS A 29 2.11 5.19 26.21
CA LYS A 29 1.74 4.22 27.24
C LYS A 29 1.73 2.83 26.61
N LEU A 30 2.66 1.96 27.03
CA LEU A 30 2.54 0.51 26.90
C LEU A 30 1.22 0.05 27.53
N THR A 31 0.15 -0.02 26.75
CA THR A 31 -1.12 -0.62 27.20
C THR A 31 -1.07 -2.11 26.94
N THR A 32 -0.67 -2.87 27.95
CA THR A 32 -0.57 -4.35 27.91
C THR A 32 -1.88 -5.06 28.26
N ASN A 33 -3.03 -4.36 28.33
CA ASN A 33 -4.29 -4.98 28.79
C ASN A 33 -5.54 -4.47 28.04
N PRO A 34 -6.26 -5.33 27.30
CA PRO A 34 -7.46 -4.97 26.55
C PRO A 34 -8.68 -5.00 27.48
N LYS A 35 -8.86 -3.95 28.28
CA LYS A 35 -10.21 -3.62 28.78
C LYS A 35 -10.78 -2.58 27.83
N ALA A 36 -11.96 -2.86 27.28
CA ALA A 36 -12.69 -1.98 26.38
C ALA A 36 -12.59 -0.53 26.87
N ALA A 37 -11.89 0.30 26.10
CA ALA A 37 -11.84 1.71 26.38
C ALA A 37 -13.27 2.27 26.21
N PRO A 38 -13.77 3.12 27.12
CA PRO A 38 -14.97 3.90 26.83
C PRO A 38 -14.76 4.67 25.52
N GLY A 39 -15.85 4.93 24.77
CA GLY A 39 -15.82 5.48 23.41
C GLY A 39 -14.69 6.47 23.19
N THR A 40 -13.85 6.24 22.18
CA THR A 40 -12.64 7.04 22.00
C THR A 40 -13.00 8.47 21.58
N ASN A 41 -12.10 9.42 21.87
CA ASN A 41 -12.22 10.82 21.45
C ASN A 41 -11.66 11.05 20.04
N ASN A 42 -11.64 10.02 19.19
CA ASN A 42 -11.18 10.12 17.81
C ASN A 42 -12.05 11.09 17.00
N VAL A 43 -11.40 12.03 16.30
CA VAL A 43 -12.08 13.02 15.44
C VAL A 43 -11.44 13.10 14.06
N ASN A 44 -12.26 13.47 13.07
CA ASN A 44 -11.83 13.81 11.72
C ASN A 44 -11.17 12.67 10.93
N PHE A 45 -11.47 11.39 11.23
CA PHE A 45 -11.02 10.28 10.38
C PHE A 45 -11.47 10.45 8.93
N GLU A 46 -12.73 10.86 8.67
CA GLU A 46 -13.21 11.05 7.30
C GLU A 46 -12.39 12.10 6.55
N ASP A 47 -11.89 13.11 7.25
CA ASP A 47 -11.13 14.19 6.65
C ASP A 47 -9.84 13.68 6.00
N TRP A 48 -9.22 12.67 6.60
CA TRP A 48 -7.99 12.04 6.11
C TRP A 48 -8.13 11.39 4.74
N ILE A 49 -9.34 10.96 4.39
CA ILE A 49 -9.64 10.26 3.13
C ILE A 49 -10.44 11.14 2.16
N THR A 50 -10.26 12.46 2.22
CA THR A 50 -10.90 13.44 1.33
C THR A 50 -9.86 14.19 0.48
N ASP A 51 -10.34 14.90 -0.54
CA ASP A 51 -9.51 15.65 -1.49
C ASP A 51 -8.63 16.66 -0.78
N ALA A 52 -7.32 16.60 -1.02
CA ALA A 52 -6.31 17.51 -0.48
C ALA A 52 -5.52 18.14 -1.64
N PRO A 53 -6.05 19.22 -2.25
CA PRO A 53 -5.51 19.78 -3.48
C PRO A 53 -4.22 20.60 -3.26
N GLU A 54 -3.85 20.94 -2.02
CA GLU A 54 -2.65 21.75 -1.78
C GLU A 54 -1.36 21.02 -2.20
N GLU A 55 -0.43 21.72 -2.83
CA GLU A 55 0.90 21.21 -3.19
C GLU A 55 2.01 22.02 -2.52
N VAL A 56 3.16 21.38 -2.34
CA VAL A 56 4.43 22.01 -1.96
C VAL A 56 5.41 21.71 -3.07
N ARG A 57 5.48 22.63 -4.04
CA ARG A 57 6.25 22.44 -5.29
C ARG A 57 7.75 22.59 -5.09
N GLU A 58 8.17 23.46 -4.18
CA GLU A 58 9.57 23.70 -3.81
C GLU A 58 9.91 23.02 -2.48
N TRP A 59 11.15 22.58 -2.30
CA TRP A 59 11.59 21.99 -1.03
C TRP A 59 11.45 22.97 0.14
N LYS A 60 10.50 22.69 1.02
CA LYS A 60 10.23 23.47 2.22
C LYS A 60 10.98 22.89 3.42
N ASP A 61 11.82 23.68 4.09
CA ASP A 61 12.42 23.28 5.36
C ASP A 61 11.32 23.07 6.43
N LEU A 62 11.39 21.95 7.13
CA LEU A 62 10.49 21.62 8.23
C LEU A 62 11.16 21.92 9.58
N THR A 63 10.36 22.36 10.55
CA THR A 63 10.81 22.50 11.94
C THR A 63 10.70 21.14 12.62
N VAL A 64 11.83 20.58 13.03
CA VAL A 64 11.92 19.30 13.74
C VAL A 64 11.80 19.55 15.24
N ARG A 65 11.03 18.71 15.93
CA ARG A 65 11.03 18.59 17.39
C ARG A 65 11.53 17.20 17.76
N GLY A 66 12.46 17.13 18.71
CA GLY A 66 13.21 15.90 19.01
C GLY A 66 14.45 15.77 18.12
N ASP A 67 15.07 14.59 18.15
CA ASP A 67 16.37 14.34 17.54
C ASP A 67 16.26 13.24 16.49
N ILE A 68 16.51 13.58 15.23
CA ILE A 68 16.62 12.60 14.14
C ILE A 68 18.05 12.04 14.16
N PRO A 69 18.24 10.70 14.21
CA PRO A 69 19.58 10.14 14.19
C PRO A 69 20.38 10.51 12.94
N ASP A 70 21.68 10.79 13.11
CA ASP A 70 22.57 11.29 12.04
C ASP A 70 22.70 10.33 10.84
N TYR A 71 22.45 9.03 11.03
CA TYR A 71 22.48 8.04 9.96
C TYR A 71 21.24 8.05 9.06
N VAL A 72 20.16 8.72 9.47
CA VAL A 72 18.93 8.86 8.66
C VAL A 72 19.17 9.93 7.59
N ARG A 73 19.76 9.49 6.46
CA ARG A 73 20.16 10.37 5.34
C ARG A 73 19.68 9.79 4.02
N GLY A 74 18.86 10.55 3.30
CA GLY A 74 18.20 10.07 2.09
C GLY A 74 16.90 10.80 1.80
N THR A 75 16.13 10.30 0.84
CA THR A 75 14.79 10.79 0.55
C THR A 75 13.79 9.66 0.72
N TRP A 76 12.76 9.89 1.52
CA TRP A 76 11.59 9.02 1.61
C TRP A 76 10.49 9.59 0.72
N ILE A 77 9.97 8.81 -0.22
CA ILE A 77 8.93 9.24 -1.15
C ILE A 77 7.74 8.30 -1.01
N ARG A 78 6.57 8.85 -0.67
CA ARG A 78 5.30 8.13 -0.58
C ARG A 78 4.36 8.52 -1.70
N ASN A 79 3.42 7.64 -2.02
CA ASN A 79 2.42 7.83 -3.06
C ASN A 79 1.04 7.33 -2.62
N GLY A 80 0.01 8.03 -3.10
CA GLY A 80 -1.38 7.81 -2.76
C GLY A 80 -2.30 8.61 -3.67
N GLY A 81 -3.61 8.41 -3.57
CA GLY A 81 -4.57 9.33 -4.18
C GLY A 81 -4.58 10.67 -3.42
N GLY A 82 -4.81 11.78 -4.12
CA GLY A 82 -4.89 13.12 -3.51
C GLY A 82 -6.19 13.88 -3.81
N ILE A 83 -6.85 13.56 -4.91
CA ILE A 83 -8.14 14.15 -5.31
C ILE A 83 -9.01 13.03 -5.91
N TRP A 84 -10.25 12.95 -5.44
CA TRP A 84 -11.24 11.97 -5.88
C TRP A 84 -12.51 12.59 -6.47
N SER A 85 -12.77 13.88 -6.25
CA SER A 85 -13.99 14.56 -6.73
C SER A 85 -13.70 15.49 -7.90
N GLY A 86 -14.68 15.65 -8.79
CA GLY A 86 -14.66 16.55 -9.93
C GLY A 86 -16.04 17.12 -10.27
N GLY A 87 -16.09 18.04 -11.23
CA GLY A 87 -17.28 18.79 -11.63
C GLY A 87 -17.58 19.98 -10.72
N ASP A 88 -17.76 21.15 -11.33
CA ASP A 88 -18.07 22.38 -10.61
C ASP A 88 -19.54 22.42 -10.15
N ASN A 89 -19.81 23.21 -9.13
CA ASN A 89 -21.11 23.44 -8.49
C ASN A 89 -22.25 23.82 -9.48
N GLY A 90 -22.81 22.87 -10.24
CA GLY A 90 -23.91 23.15 -11.16
C GLY A 90 -24.36 22.03 -12.10
N ASP A 91 -23.47 21.14 -12.55
CA ASP A 91 -23.79 20.09 -13.56
C ASP A 91 -23.85 18.66 -12.98
N GLY A 92 -24.00 18.55 -11.66
CA GLY A 92 -24.01 17.28 -10.94
C GLY A 92 -22.58 16.73 -10.81
N GLY A 93 -21.92 17.08 -9.69
CA GLY A 93 -20.57 16.64 -9.36
C GLY A 93 -20.37 15.13 -9.53
N GLU A 94 -19.14 14.72 -9.77
CA GLU A 94 -18.76 13.31 -9.89
C GLU A 94 -17.60 12.97 -8.95
N SER A 95 -17.50 11.70 -8.56
CA SER A 95 -16.45 11.25 -7.64
C SER A 95 -16.01 9.82 -7.93
N PHE A 96 -14.72 9.55 -7.78
CA PHE A 96 -14.23 8.19 -7.62
C PHE A 96 -14.78 7.60 -6.31
N SER A 97 -15.24 6.36 -6.35
CA SER A 97 -15.75 5.65 -5.17
C SER A 97 -14.67 4.88 -4.40
N HIS A 98 -13.51 4.61 -5.02
CA HIS A 98 -12.45 3.82 -4.40
C HIS A 98 -11.20 4.65 -4.14
N ILE A 99 -10.54 4.39 -3.02
CA ILE A 99 -9.35 5.13 -2.59
C ILE A 99 -8.20 5.02 -3.59
N PHE A 100 -8.06 3.86 -4.26
CA PHE A 100 -7.05 3.60 -5.29
C PHE A 100 -7.24 4.35 -6.61
N ASP A 101 -8.38 5.01 -6.83
CA ASP A 101 -8.65 5.64 -8.12
C ASP A 101 -8.32 7.14 -8.16
N GLY A 102 -8.04 7.74 -6.99
CA GLY A 102 -7.74 9.17 -6.89
C GLY A 102 -6.47 9.56 -7.62
N PHE A 103 -6.40 10.81 -8.09
CA PHE A 103 -5.22 11.32 -8.79
C PHE A 103 -3.99 11.23 -7.90
N ALA A 104 -2.96 10.55 -8.40
CA ALA A 104 -1.75 10.25 -7.67
C ALA A 104 -1.05 11.53 -7.19
N LYS A 105 -0.70 11.54 -5.90
CA LYS A 105 0.00 12.62 -5.21
C LYS A 105 1.15 12.03 -4.41
N VAL A 106 2.35 12.47 -4.73
CA VAL A 106 3.57 12.09 -4.02
C VAL A 106 3.81 13.02 -2.84
N SER A 107 4.31 12.46 -1.74
CA SER A 107 4.74 13.15 -0.52
C SER A 107 6.19 12.75 -0.25
N ALA A 108 7.12 13.69 -0.35
CA ALA A 108 8.55 13.43 -0.25
C ALA A 108 9.18 14.13 0.96
N TYR A 109 10.06 13.44 1.67
CA TYR A 109 10.80 13.93 2.84
C TYR A 109 12.29 13.70 2.60
N ARG A 110 13.08 14.77 2.58
CA ARG A 110 14.52 14.74 2.31
C ARG A 110 15.30 15.05 3.58
N PHE A 111 16.08 14.07 4.01
CA PHE A 111 16.91 14.09 5.21
C PHE A 111 18.37 14.28 4.84
N GLY A 112 19.04 15.25 5.45
CA GLY A 112 20.48 15.42 5.28
C GLY A 112 20.98 16.78 5.75
N ASN A 113 22.26 16.84 6.13
CA ASN A 113 22.94 18.07 6.58
C ASN A 113 22.21 18.79 7.73
N GLY A 114 21.67 18.03 8.69
CA GLY A 114 20.91 18.55 9.83
C GLY A 114 19.57 19.19 9.44
N ARG A 115 19.08 18.95 8.21
CA ARG A 115 17.84 19.50 7.69
C ARG A 115 16.89 18.39 7.30
N LEU A 116 15.60 18.67 7.51
CA LEU A 116 14.49 17.91 6.98
C LEU A 116 13.69 18.84 6.06
N ARG A 117 13.49 18.43 4.82
CA ARG A 117 12.71 19.18 3.83
C ARG A 117 11.55 18.35 3.31
N HIS A 118 10.49 19.01 2.87
CA HIS A 118 9.28 18.37 2.36
C HIS A 118 8.84 18.96 1.02
N GLN A 119 8.30 18.09 0.17
CA GLN A 119 7.56 18.42 -1.05
C GLN A 119 6.32 17.53 -1.15
N ALA A 120 5.27 18.03 -1.79
CA ALA A 120 4.07 17.28 -2.09
C ALA A 120 3.54 17.70 -3.46
N ARG A 121 3.41 16.75 -4.41
CA ARG A 121 3.11 17.06 -5.82
C ARG A 121 2.19 16.03 -6.44
N PHE A 122 1.27 16.46 -7.30
CA PHE A 122 0.50 15.55 -8.13
C PHE A 122 1.34 15.04 -9.30
N LEU A 123 1.05 13.80 -9.72
CA LEU A 123 1.57 13.27 -10.96
C LEU A 123 0.89 13.97 -12.13
N GLU A 124 1.65 14.72 -12.93
CA GLU A 124 1.14 15.55 -14.01
C GLU A 124 0.96 14.76 -15.33
N GLY A 125 0.26 13.62 -15.23
CA GLY A 125 -0.20 12.83 -16.37
C GLY A 125 -1.28 13.54 -17.20
N LYS A 126 -1.64 12.95 -18.36
CA LYS A 126 -2.67 13.46 -19.26
C LYS A 126 -4.03 13.56 -18.57
N TRP A 127 -4.42 12.56 -17.78
CA TRP A 127 -5.70 12.60 -17.06
C TRP A 127 -5.75 13.73 -16.04
N TYR A 128 -4.69 13.88 -15.25
CA TYR A 128 -4.63 14.94 -14.25
C TYR A 128 -4.59 16.33 -14.88
N LYS A 129 -3.79 16.53 -15.94
CA LYS A 129 -3.76 17.79 -16.70
C LYS A 129 -5.12 18.14 -17.31
N LYS A 130 -5.84 17.15 -17.84
CA LYS A 130 -7.20 17.35 -18.34
C LYS A 130 -8.15 17.75 -17.20
N PHE A 131 -8.11 17.02 -16.08
CA PHE A 131 -8.87 17.35 -14.89
C PHE A 131 -8.59 18.78 -14.38
N GLN A 132 -7.33 19.21 -14.34
CA GLN A 132 -6.98 20.59 -13.97
C GLN A 132 -7.57 21.63 -14.94
N SER A 133 -7.80 21.26 -16.20
CA SER A 133 -8.31 22.19 -17.22
C SER A 133 -9.83 22.35 -17.20
N ASP A 134 -10.59 21.29 -16.88
CA ASP A 134 -12.05 21.27 -17.02
C ASP A 134 -12.81 20.62 -15.84
N GLY A 135 -12.11 20.15 -14.81
CA GLY A 135 -12.67 19.53 -13.62
C GLY A 135 -13.28 18.15 -13.86
N SER A 136 -13.20 17.57 -15.06
CA SER A 136 -13.83 16.30 -15.39
C SER A 136 -12.99 15.10 -14.99
N LEU A 137 -13.62 14.10 -14.36
CA LEU A 137 -13.00 12.82 -14.11
C LEU A 137 -12.99 11.99 -15.41
N PRO A 138 -11.88 11.33 -15.74
CA PRO A 138 -11.77 10.53 -16.96
C PRO A 138 -12.76 9.37 -16.93
N PRO A 139 -13.56 9.13 -17.98
CA PRO A 139 -14.32 7.90 -18.12
C PRO A 139 -13.37 6.70 -18.07
N SER A 140 -13.52 5.80 -17.10
CA SER A 140 -12.62 4.66 -16.95
C SER A 140 -13.32 3.49 -16.25
N ILE A 141 -12.72 2.30 -16.36
CA ILE A 141 -13.00 1.18 -15.47
C ILE A 141 -11.89 1.19 -14.42
N GLY A 142 -12.17 1.82 -13.28
CA GLY A 142 -11.28 1.85 -12.12
C GLY A 142 -11.54 0.69 -11.18
N THR A 143 -10.91 0.78 -10.00
CA THR A 143 -11.13 -0.16 -8.89
C THR A 143 -12.58 -0.15 -8.45
N GLY A 144 -13.17 1.06 -8.33
CA GLY A 144 -14.59 1.29 -8.13
C GLY A 144 -15.23 2.03 -9.31
N PRO A 145 -16.57 2.18 -9.32
CA PRO A 145 -17.24 3.03 -10.30
C PRO A 145 -16.98 4.52 -10.02
N ILE A 146 -17.15 5.35 -11.05
CA ILE A 146 -17.32 6.79 -10.84
C ILE A 146 -18.79 7.04 -10.51
N LEU A 147 -19.04 7.78 -9.44
CA LEU A 147 -20.36 8.12 -8.95
C LEU A 147 -20.76 9.53 -9.41
N ASP A 148 -22.05 9.75 -9.60
CA ASP A 148 -22.63 11.09 -9.71
C ASP A 148 -22.89 11.72 -8.33
N ALA A 149 -23.45 12.93 -8.32
CA ALA A 149 -23.75 13.69 -7.10
C ALA A 149 -24.76 13.00 -6.17
N SER A 150 -25.56 12.05 -6.68
CA SER A 150 -26.47 11.24 -5.87
C SER A 150 -25.80 10.02 -5.25
N GLY A 151 -24.53 9.76 -5.57
CA GLY A 151 -23.81 8.55 -5.17
C GLY A 151 -24.15 7.33 -6.02
N THR A 152 -24.75 7.53 -7.20
CA THR A 152 -25.12 6.44 -8.12
C THR A 152 -24.02 6.26 -9.17
N PRO A 153 -23.68 5.01 -9.58
CA PRO A 153 -22.73 4.79 -10.66
C PRO A 153 -23.13 5.54 -11.94
N LYS A 154 -22.25 6.41 -12.41
CA LYS A 154 -22.45 7.23 -13.59
C LYS A 154 -22.20 6.35 -14.82
N VAL A 155 -23.27 5.78 -15.36
CA VAL A 155 -23.25 4.90 -16.54
C VAL A 155 -23.98 5.55 -17.73
N GLY A 156 -23.59 5.20 -18.96
CA GLY A 156 -24.22 5.70 -20.17
C GLY A 156 -23.40 5.39 -21.43
N ALA A 157 -24.05 5.24 -22.58
CA ALA A 157 -23.42 4.72 -23.81
C ALA A 157 -22.12 5.44 -24.20
N ALA A 158 -22.12 6.78 -24.20
CA ALA A 158 -20.92 7.57 -24.52
C ALA A 158 -19.79 7.36 -23.49
N ARG A 159 -20.15 7.26 -22.19
CA ARG A 159 -19.17 7.04 -21.12
C ARG A 159 -18.62 5.62 -21.13
N THR A 160 -19.43 4.62 -21.46
CA THR A 160 -19.00 3.23 -21.65
C THR A 160 -17.96 3.13 -22.76
N VAL A 161 -18.22 3.73 -23.92
CA VAL A 161 -17.26 3.76 -25.03
C VAL A 161 -15.97 4.46 -24.61
N GLY A 162 -16.08 5.60 -23.92
CA GLY A 162 -14.93 6.31 -23.38
C GLY A 162 -14.12 5.47 -22.39
N ALA A 163 -14.77 4.78 -21.45
CA ALA A 163 -14.13 3.96 -20.44
C ALA A 163 -13.33 2.79 -21.04
N ILE A 164 -13.90 2.09 -22.02
CA ILE A 164 -13.22 0.99 -22.72
C ILE A 164 -11.99 1.51 -23.47
N LEU A 165 -12.14 2.61 -24.21
CA LEU A 165 -11.03 3.21 -24.96
C LEU A 165 -9.92 3.69 -24.03
N ASN A 166 -10.29 4.36 -22.94
CA ASN A 166 -9.35 4.93 -21.99
C ASN A 166 -8.54 3.87 -21.24
N VAL A 167 -9.18 2.79 -20.78
CA VAL A 167 -8.47 1.66 -20.16
C VAL A 167 -7.45 1.05 -21.13
N ALA A 168 -7.79 0.96 -22.40
CA ALA A 168 -6.91 0.36 -23.40
C ALA A 168 -5.77 1.29 -23.88
N THR A 169 -5.94 2.61 -23.83
CA THR A 169 -5.06 3.53 -24.59
C THR A 169 -4.61 4.80 -23.85
N ALA A 170 -5.24 5.14 -22.72
CA ALA A 170 -5.02 6.44 -22.07
C ALA A 170 -4.90 6.39 -20.55
N PHE A 171 -5.12 5.24 -19.89
CA PHE A 171 -4.90 5.08 -18.44
C PHE A 171 -3.46 5.46 -18.07
N ASP A 172 -3.28 6.45 -17.20
CA ASP A 172 -1.96 6.96 -16.81
C ASP A 172 -1.87 7.45 -15.36
N ASN A 173 -2.84 7.06 -14.52
CA ASN A 173 -2.82 7.35 -13.08
C ASN A 173 -2.11 6.21 -12.32
N ALA A 174 -1.10 6.56 -11.51
CA ALA A 174 -0.28 5.59 -10.78
C ALA A 174 -0.16 5.95 -9.28
N PRO A 175 -1.21 5.73 -8.47
CA PRO A 175 -1.27 6.24 -7.09
C PRO A 175 -0.76 5.26 -6.02
N VAL A 176 -0.22 4.09 -6.38
CA VAL A 176 -0.03 2.99 -5.41
C VAL A 176 1.35 3.01 -4.76
N ASN A 177 2.42 3.00 -5.55
CA ASN A 177 3.78 2.82 -5.03
C ASN A 177 4.80 3.72 -5.75
N ILE A 178 5.99 3.85 -5.17
CA ILE A 178 7.20 4.43 -5.77
C ILE A 178 8.27 3.33 -5.81
N TRP A 179 8.93 3.17 -6.95
CA TRP A 179 9.99 2.21 -7.13
C TRP A 179 11.21 2.84 -7.80
N ASP A 180 12.39 2.42 -7.35
CA ASP A 180 13.66 2.78 -7.98
C ASP A 180 14.17 1.55 -8.75
N PHE A 181 14.01 1.55 -10.08
CA PHE A 181 14.49 0.45 -10.92
C PHE A 181 16.02 0.44 -11.06
N ASP A 182 16.70 1.53 -10.68
CA ASP A 182 18.15 1.66 -10.77
C ASP A 182 18.74 2.09 -9.40
N PRO A 183 18.60 1.26 -8.35
CA PRO A 183 18.95 1.64 -6.98
C PRO A 183 20.43 2.00 -6.84
N LEU A 184 21.30 1.42 -7.68
CA LEU A 184 22.74 1.66 -7.67
C LEU A 184 23.21 2.73 -8.66
N SER A 185 22.28 3.51 -9.24
CA SER A 185 22.56 4.62 -10.16
C SER A 185 23.51 4.25 -11.30
N ARG A 186 23.24 3.10 -11.94
CA ARG A 186 23.99 2.57 -13.08
C ARG A 186 23.77 3.41 -14.35
N THR A 187 22.63 4.08 -14.45
CA THR A 187 22.30 4.93 -15.57
C THR A 187 23.00 6.29 -15.48
N ALA A 188 23.49 6.78 -16.61
CA ALA A 188 24.05 8.12 -16.69
C ALA A 188 22.93 9.16 -16.78
N GLY A 189 22.92 10.14 -15.88
CA GLY A 189 21.97 11.25 -15.91
C GLY A 189 21.36 11.56 -14.54
N PRO A 190 20.33 12.43 -14.51
CA PRO A 190 19.57 12.69 -13.29
C PRO A 190 18.93 11.41 -12.75
N LYS A 191 18.95 11.27 -11.42
CA LYS A 191 18.29 10.15 -10.73
C LYS A 191 16.79 10.22 -10.97
N ARG A 192 16.17 9.06 -11.21
CA ARG A 192 14.73 8.93 -11.46
C ARG A 192 14.12 7.86 -10.58
N VAL A 193 12.85 8.02 -10.31
CA VAL A 193 12.00 7.03 -9.63
C VAL A 193 10.68 6.91 -10.38
N GLU A 194 10.00 5.78 -10.24
CA GLU A 194 8.77 5.51 -10.98
C GLU A 194 7.60 5.29 -10.04
N ALA A 195 6.48 5.97 -10.31
CA ALA A 195 5.22 5.70 -9.65
C ALA A 195 4.45 4.57 -10.36
N LEU A 196 3.88 3.66 -9.56
CA LEU A 196 3.28 2.41 -10.02
C LEU A 196 1.80 2.27 -9.59
N THR A 197 1.09 1.40 -10.30
CA THR A 197 -0.26 0.88 -9.99
C THR A 197 -0.36 -0.59 -10.43
N ASP A 198 -1.48 -1.26 -10.17
CA ASP A 198 -1.71 -2.67 -10.52
C ASP A 198 -2.04 -2.89 -12.02
N ALA A 199 -1.47 -2.05 -12.86
CA ALA A 199 -1.68 -2.03 -14.30
C ALA A 199 -0.43 -1.47 -15.01
N PRO A 200 -0.31 -1.67 -16.34
CA PRO A 200 0.88 -1.32 -17.09
C PRO A 200 1.39 0.13 -17.02
N PRO A 201 0.58 1.18 -16.75
CA PRO A 201 1.11 2.53 -16.74
C PRO A 201 2.21 2.77 -15.70
N ARG A 202 3.22 3.56 -16.09
CA ARG A 202 4.25 4.06 -15.18
C ARG A 202 4.44 5.54 -15.36
N VAL A 203 4.74 6.23 -14.26
CA VAL A 203 5.05 7.66 -14.29
C VAL A 203 6.46 7.87 -13.78
N ASN A 204 7.33 8.37 -14.66
CA ASN A 204 8.72 8.66 -14.38
C ASN A 204 8.82 10.04 -13.71
N LEU A 205 9.50 10.09 -12.56
CA LEU A 205 9.67 11.27 -11.75
C LEU A 205 11.14 11.65 -11.65
N ASP A 206 11.41 12.94 -11.67
CA ASP A 206 12.71 13.48 -11.29
C ASP A 206 12.89 13.33 -9.77
N TYR A 207 13.98 12.68 -9.34
CA TYR A 207 14.24 12.44 -7.92
C TYR A 207 14.52 13.72 -7.13
N ASP A 208 15.02 14.78 -7.78
CA ASP A 208 15.40 16.01 -7.11
C ASP A 208 14.29 17.04 -7.04
N THR A 209 13.39 17.06 -8.00
CA THR A 209 12.29 18.05 -8.04
C THR A 209 10.90 17.47 -7.79
N MET A 210 10.78 16.14 -7.82
CA MET A 210 9.50 15.41 -7.86
C MET A 210 8.63 15.77 -9.07
N ASP A 211 9.21 16.39 -10.11
CA ASP A 211 8.48 16.70 -11.34
C ASP A 211 8.18 15.42 -12.13
N THR A 212 7.00 15.40 -12.75
CA THR A 212 6.66 14.35 -13.72
C THR A 212 7.44 14.57 -15.01
N LEU A 213 8.42 13.69 -15.27
CA LEU A 213 9.22 13.71 -16.49
C LEU A 213 8.45 13.15 -17.68
N SER A 214 7.74 12.04 -17.46
CA SER A 214 6.94 11.37 -18.48
C SER A 214 5.94 10.41 -17.84
N SER A 215 4.80 10.18 -18.49
CA SER A 215 3.89 9.07 -18.20
C SER A 215 3.75 8.15 -19.41
N SER A 216 3.69 6.84 -19.16
CA SER A 216 3.34 5.84 -20.16
C SER A 216 2.03 5.15 -19.77
N THR A 217 1.21 4.78 -20.77
CA THR A 217 0.01 3.95 -20.56
C THR A 217 0.34 2.45 -20.66
N ILE A 218 1.46 2.13 -21.31
CA ILE A 218 1.93 0.76 -21.51
C ILE A 218 3.38 0.64 -21.06
N ASN A 219 3.73 -0.53 -20.55
CA ASN A 219 5.13 -0.87 -20.33
C ASN A 219 5.83 -1.22 -21.66
N PRO A 220 7.15 -1.00 -21.77
CA PRO A 220 7.95 -1.60 -22.84
C PRO A 220 7.73 -3.11 -22.88
N LEU A 221 7.42 -3.68 -24.05
CA LEU A 221 7.06 -5.09 -24.13
C LEU A 221 8.24 -5.98 -23.68
N ALA A 222 8.01 -6.84 -22.69
CA ALA A 222 9.04 -7.77 -22.25
C ALA A 222 9.31 -8.84 -23.31
N LYS A 223 10.58 -9.17 -23.53
CA LYS A 223 10.97 -10.27 -24.41
C LYS A 223 10.33 -11.58 -23.92
N GLY A 224 9.53 -12.21 -24.78
CA GLY A 224 8.82 -13.47 -24.49
C GLY A 224 7.30 -13.34 -24.33
N ILE A 225 6.78 -12.10 -24.19
CA ILE A 225 5.33 -11.82 -24.25
C ILE A 225 4.83 -12.00 -25.69
N ARG A 226 3.64 -12.58 -25.85
CA ARG A 226 3.00 -12.88 -27.15
C ARG A 226 1.69 -12.10 -27.36
N GLY A 227 1.06 -11.65 -26.29
CA GLY A 227 -0.16 -10.85 -26.27
C GLY A 227 0.08 -9.45 -25.71
N PHE A 228 -0.88 -8.96 -24.92
CA PHE A 228 -0.77 -7.70 -24.20
C PHE A 228 -0.77 -7.93 -22.70
N GLU A 229 0.02 -7.11 -21.99
CA GLU A 229 0.03 -7.06 -20.53
C GLU A 229 -1.23 -6.30 -20.07
N LEU A 230 -2.14 -7.00 -19.42
CA LEU A 230 -3.38 -6.41 -18.88
C LEU A 230 -3.16 -5.87 -17.47
N LEU A 231 -2.48 -6.64 -16.63
CA LEU A 231 -2.16 -6.29 -15.24
C LEU A 231 -0.67 -6.53 -14.98
N ILE A 232 -0.10 -5.73 -14.09
CA ILE A 232 1.22 -5.95 -13.50
C ILE A 232 1.17 -5.37 -12.09
N THR A 233 1.78 -6.01 -11.10
CA THR A 233 1.63 -5.55 -9.72
C THR A 233 2.37 -4.23 -9.47
N ALA A 234 1.85 -3.40 -8.57
CA ALA A 234 2.59 -2.26 -8.00
C ALA A 234 3.65 -2.68 -6.95
N HIS A 235 3.90 -3.99 -6.81
CA HIS A 235 4.75 -4.59 -5.79
C HIS A 235 5.90 -5.40 -6.39
N PRO A 236 6.74 -4.77 -7.25
CA PRO A 236 7.98 -5.40 -7.66
C PRO A 236 8.87 -5.72 -6.46
N LEU A 237 9.79 -6.67 -6.65
CA LEU A 237 10.75 -7.10 -5.65
C LEU A 237 12.16 -7.06 -6.24
N TYR A 238 13.11 -6.47 -5.50
CA TYR A 238 14.52 -6.52 -5.87
C TYR A 238 15.03 -7.96 -5.77
N SER A 239 15.83 -8.36 -6.76
CA SER A 239 16.60 -9.59 -6.72
C SER A 239 17.52 -9.61 -5.51
N LEU A 240 17.65 -10.77 -4.86
CA LEU A 240 18.63 -10.96 -3.80
C LEU A 240 20.05 -11.14 -4.37
N GLU A 241 20.16 -11.66 -5.60
CA GLU A 241 21.45 -12.03 -6.22
C GLU A 241 21.97 -11.03 -7.24
N SER A 242 21.11 -10.17 -7.77
CA SER A 242 21.45 -9.23 -8.85
C SER A 242 20.81 -7.86 -8.60
N ASP A 243 21.11 -6.89 -9.45
CA ASP A 243 20.49 -5.57 -9.40
C ASP A 243 19.14 -5.54 -10.16
N ASP A 244 18.63 -6.70 -10.56
CA ASP A 244 17.39 -6.82 -11.32
C ASP A 244 16.16 -6.67 -10.40
N THR A 245 15.06 -6.23 -10.98
CA THR A 245 13.74 -6.22 -10.37
C THR A 245 12.88 -7.33 -10.96
N TYR A 246 12.13 -8.03 -10.12
CA TYR A 246 11.14 -9.03 -10.52
C TYR A 246 9.72 -8.51 -10.29
N ASN A 247 8.78 -8.87 -11.17
CA ASN A 247 7.36 -8.54 -11.03
C ASN A 247 6.46 -9.61 -11.69
N ILE A 248 5.19 -9.66 -11.31
CA ILE A 248 4.17 -10.55 -11.89
C ILE A 248 3.26 -9.75 -12.81
N ALA A 249 3.11 -10.26 -14.04
CA ALA A 249 2.29 -9.68 -15.08
C ALA A 249 1.26 -10.68 -15.61
N VAL A 250 0.04 -10.22 -15.88
CA VAL A 250 -1.03 -11.02 -16.50
C VAL A 250 -1.15 -10.62 -17.96
N GLU A 251 -0.90 -11.58 -18.84
CA GLU A 251 -0.96 -11.47 -20.30
C GLU A 251 -2.25 -12.10 -20.83
N ILE A 252 -2.90 -11.42 -21.77
CA ILE A 252 -4.01 -11.96 -22.55
C ILE A 252 -3.82 -11.63 -24.04
N GLY A 253 -4.49 -12.34 -24.96
CA GLY A 253 -4.36 -12.05 -26.38
C GLY A 253 -5.19 -12.94 -27.30
N LEU A 254 -5.40 -12.48 -28.55
CA LEU A 254 -6.25 -13.10 -29.59
C LEU A 254 -5.83 -14.54 -29.98
N GLY A 255 -4.63 -14.98 -29.63
CA GLY A 255 -4.12 -16.34 -29.88
C GLY A 255 -3.86 -17.18 -28.63
N LEU A 256 -4.18 -16.65 -27.44
CA LEU A 256 -4.08 -17.39 -26.18
C LEU A 256 -5.49 -17.88 -25.81
N PRO A 257 -5.70 -19.20 -25.63
CA PRO A 257 -7.02 -19.71 -25.22
C PRO A 257 -7.42 -19.24 -23.82
N ASN A 258 -6.43 -18.87 -23.00
CA ASN A 258 -6.51 -18.58 -21.58
C ASN A 258 -5.55 -17.44 -21.22
N ALA A 259 -5.78 -16.77 -20.08
CA ALA A 259 -4.79 -15.82 -19.56
C ALA A 259 -3.49 -16.53 -19.18
N ARG A 260 -2.38 -15.83 -19.32
CA ARG A 260 -1.04 -16.30 -18.99
C ARG A 260 -0.43 -15.39 -17.95
N VAL A 261 0.10 -15.97 -16.89
CA VAL A 261 0.82 -15.23 -15.84
C VAL A 261 2.30 -15.37 -16.11
N ASN A 262 3.01 -14.24 -16.10
CA ASN A 262 4.42 -14.15 -16.39
C ASN A 262 5.17 -13.60 -15.19
N LEU A 263 6.26 -14.26 -14.82
CA LEU A 263 7.30 -13.65 -14.02
C LEU A 263 8.20 -12.83 -14.94
N ILE A 264 8.21 -11.52 -14.73
CA ILE A 264 9.01 -10.57 -15.51
C ILE A 264 10.23 -10.18 -14.68
N LYS A 265 11.38 -10.18 -15.35
CA LYS A 265 12.63 -9.58 -14.85
C LYS A 265 12.93 -8.32 -15.63
N GLU A 266 13.37 -7.28 -14.93
CA GLU A 266 13.74 -5.98 -15.46
C GLU A 266 15.11 -5.56 -14.92
N THR A 267 16.04 -5.23 -15.81
CA THR A 267 17.38 -4.75 -15.42
C THR A 267 17.33 -3.26 -15.07
N PRO A 268 18.35 -2.72 -14.38
CA PRO A 268 18.47 -1.26 -14.15
C PRO A 268 18.49 -0.40 -15.42
N LEU A 269 18.78 -1.01 -16.57
CA LEU A 269 18.77 -0.31 -17.87
C LEU A 269 17.39 -0.34 -18.55
N GLY A 270 16.38 -0.95 -17.92
CA GLY A 270 15.02 -1.08 -18.44
C GLY A 270 14.80 -2.28 -19.38
N ASP A 271 15.76 -3.21 -19.46
CA ASP A 271 15.59 -4.42 -20.29
C ASP A 271 14.64 -5.41 -19.59
N ARG A 272 13.48 -5.65 -20.21
CA ARG A 272 12.44 -6.54 -19.68
C ARG A 272 12.43 -7.89 -20.39
N SER A 273 12.34 -8.98 -19.62
CA SER A 273 12.21 -10.35 -20.16
C SER A 273 11.34 -11.24 -19.27
N VAL A 274 10.60 -12.15 -19.90
CA VAL A 274 9.89 -13.23 -19.20
C VAL A 274 10.90 -14.26 -18.71
N VAL A 275 10.85 -14.59 -17.42
CA VAL A 275 11.66 -15.64 -16.78
C VAL A 275 10.94 -16.99 -16.86
N GLY A 276 9.69 -17.01 -16.42
CA GLY A 276 8.83 -18.20 -16.42
C GLY A 276 7.36 -17.81 -16.55
N SER A 277 6.52 -18.78 -16.88
CA SER A 277 5.09 -18.54 -17.06
C SER A 277 4.24 -19.75 -16.76
N PHE A 278 2.97 -19.50 -16.42
CA PHE A 278 1.94 -20.52 -16.32
C PHE A 278 0.60 -19.97 -16.83
N ALA A 279 -0.31 -20.87 -17.24
CA ALA A 279 -1.64 -20.50 -17.72
C ALA A 279 -2.68 -20.56 -16.59
N THR A 280 -3.75 -19.78 -16.73
CA THR A 280 -4.96 -19.87 -15.88
C THR A 280 -6.16 -20.29 -16.74
N ASP A 281 -6.68 -21.48 -16.47
CA ASP A 281 -7.77 -22.11 -17.21
C ASP A 281 -9.17 -21.74 -16.71
N ASP A 282 -9.26 -21.01 -15.60
CA ASP A 282 -10.50 -20.62 -14.93
C ASP A 282 -10.76 -19.10 -14.95
N GLY A 283 -10.06 -18.36 -15.81
CA GLY A 283 -10.29 -16.93 -16.06
C GLY A 283 -9.04 -16.05 -15.90
N ILE A 284 -9.25 -14.74 -15.77
CA ILE A 284 -8.18 -13.74 -15.60
C ILE A 284 -7.94 -13.53 -14.09
N PRO A 285 -6.80 -13.95 -13.52
CA PRO A 285 -6.50 -13.77 -12.10
C PRO A 285 -6.16 -12.32 -11.76
N TYR A 286 -6.39 -11.92 -10.52
CA TYR A 286 -5.90 -10.67 -9.94
C TYR A 286 -4.78 -10.95 -8.93
N PHE A 287 -3.67 -10.24 -9.07
CA PHE A 287 -2.53 -10.28 -8.15
C PHE A 287 -2.20 -8.86 -7.70
N HIS A 288 -2.00 -8.70 -6.39
CA HIS A 288 -1.50 -7.44 -5.82
C HIS A 288 -0.02 -7.54 -5.44
N SER A 289 0.43 -8.70 -4.97
CA SER A 289 1.84 -8.97 -4.70
C SER A 289 2.16 -10.47 -4.80
N PHE A 290 3.44 -10.81 -4.65
CA PHE A 290 3.95 -12.18 -4.73
C PHE A 290 5.18 -12.34 -3.82
N GLY A 291 5.67 -13.57 -3.66
CA GLY A 291 6.89 -13.88 -2.91
C GLY A 291 8.10 -14.05 -3.81
N LEU A 292 9.27 -13.57 -3.35
CA LEU A 292 10.56 -13.79 -4.00
C LEU A 292 11.59 -14.23 -2.94
N SER A 293 12.30 -15.30 -3.24
CA SER A 293 13.45 -15.81 -2.49
C SER A 293 14.71 -15.73 -3.36
N ARG A 294 15.82 -16.33 -2.90
CA ARG A 294 17.08 -16.33 -3.66
C ARG A 294 16.92 -17.07 -4.99
N ASN A 295 16.21 -18.19 -4.96
CA ASN A 295 16.12 -19.15 -6.06
C ASN A 295 14.72 -19.24 -6.67
N TYR A 296 13.67 -18.79 -5.97
CA TYR A 296 12.29 -19.01 -6.39
C TYR A 296 11.39 -17.78 -6.29
N ALA A 297 10.41 -17.70 -7.19
CA ALA A 297 9.22 -16.88 -7.03
C ALA A 297 8.03 -17.75 -6.61
N VAL A 298 7.27 -17.30 -5.60
CA VAL A 298 6.06 -17.97 -5.10
C VAL A 298 4.85 -17.11 -5.45
N VAL A 299 3.96 -17.64 -6.28
CA VAL A 299 2.78 -16.95 -6.79
C VAL A 299 1.52 -17.62 -6.25
N VAL A 300 0.77 -16.89 -5.44
CA VAL A 300 -0.53 -17.32 -4.91
C VAL A 300 -1.62 -16.80 -5.84
N VAL A 301 -2.22 -17.71 -6.61
CA VAL A 301 -3.40 -17.43 -7.42
C VAL A 301 -4.62 -17.50 -6.51
N GLN A 302 -4.92 -16.37 -5.87
CA GLN A 302 -6.09 -16.23 -5.00
C GLN A 302 -7.40 -16.50 -5.77
N PRO A 303 -8.48 -16.92 -5.10
CA PRO A 303 -9.70 -17.38 -5.77
C PRO A 303 -10.61 -16.22 -6.25
N LEU A 304 -10.04 -15.25 -6.97
CA LEU A 304 -10.75 -14.13 -7.61
C LEU A 304 -10.38 -14.04 -9.08
N ARG A 305 -11.38 -13.86 -9.95
CA ARG A 305 -11.22 -13.73 -11.40
C ARG A 305 -11.92 -12.49 -11.92
N ILE A 306 -11.23 -11.71 -12.74
CA ILE A 306 -11.86 -10.66 -13.53
C ILE A 306 -12.74 -11.32 -14.59
N ASP A 307 -13.98 -10.85 -14.71
CA ASP A 307 -14.95 -11.35 -15.68
C ASP A 307 -15.18 -10.33 -16.80
N PRO A 308 -14.41 -10.40 -17.90
CA PRO A 308 -14.57 -9.47 -19.03
C PRO A 308 -15.94 -9.62 -19.71
N GLY A 309 -16.66 -10.74 -19.51
CA GLY A 309 -18.02 -10.94 -20.00
C GLY A 309 -19.08 -10.13 -19.24
N ASN A 310 -18.80 -9.68 -18.02
CA ASN A 310 -19.70 -8.89 -17.18
C ASN A 310 -19.37 -7.39 -17.26
N LEU A 311 -19.49 -6.83 -18.47
CA LEU A 311 -19.20 -5.42 -18.71
C LEU A 311 -20.09 -4.48 -17.89
N SER A 312 -21.37 -4.82 -17.67
CA SER A 312 -22.25 -4.03 -16.81
C SER A 312 -21.73 -4.00 -15.38
N GLY A 313 -21.33 -5.13 -14.82
CA GLY A 313 -20.72 -5.21 -13.50
C GLY A 313 -19.43 -4.41 -13.39
N LEU A 314 -18.54 -4.49 -14.40
CA LEU A 314 -17.31 -3.71 -14.47
C LEU A 314 -17.58 -2.19 -14.39
N LEU A 315 -18.63 -1.71 -15.07
CA LEU A 315 -18.98 -0.29 -15.10
C LEU A 315 -19.73 0.17 -13.84
N GLU A 316 -20.67 -0.65 -13.34
CA GLU A 316 -21.52 -0.29 -12.20
C GLU A 316 -20.82 -0.49 -10.84
N LYS A 317 -19.84 -1.40 -10.78
CA LYS A 317 -19.18 -1.80 -9.53
C LYS A 317 -17.67 -1.60 -9.53
N GLY A 318 -17.05 -1.26 -10.67
CA GLY A 318 -15.60 -1.29 -10.83
C GLY A 318 -15.09 -2.73 -10.96
N PHE A 319 -13.81 -2.89 -11.35
CA PHE A 319 -13.30 -4.24 -11.59
C PHE A 319 -13.28 -5.09 -10.33
N MET A 320 -12.93 -4.49 -9.20
CA MET A 320 -12.66 -5.22 -7.98
C MET A 320 -13.93 -5.89 -7.40
N ARG A 321 -15.06 -5.18 -7.37
CA ARG A 321 -16.36 -5.73 -6.91
C ARG A 321 -17.11 -6.51 -8.00
N SER A 322 -16.65 -6.49 -9.24
CA SER A 322 -17.21 -7.31 -10.32
C SER A 322 -16.54 -8.69 -10.46
N MET A 323 -15.44 -8.93 -9.73
CA MET A 323 -14.71 -10.19 -9.79
C MET A 323 -15.59 -11.37 -9.35
N LYS A 324 -15.37 -12.52 -9.98
CA LYS A 324 -15.99 -13.80 -9.63
C LYS A 324 -15.08 -14.58 -8.70
N SER A 325 -15.67 -15.22 -7.69
CA SER A 325 -14.95 -16.18 -6.86
C SER A 325 -14.88 -17.54 -7.53
N VAL A 326 -13.76 -18.24 -7.33
CA VAL A 326 -13.60 -19.67 -7.66
C VAL A 326 -13.34 -20.49 -6.38
N GLU A 327 -13.39 -21.81 -6.46
CA GLU A 327 -13.38 -22.66 -5.24
C GLU A 327 -11.99 -22.88 -4.64
N LYS A 328 -10.92 -22.68 -5.41
CA LYS A 328 -9.57 -23.13 -5.04
C LYS A 328 -8.57 -21.99 -4.99
N THR A 329 -7.75 -22.01 -3.96
CA THR A 329 -6.47 -21.30 -3.96
C THR A 329 -5.44 -22.16 -4.66
N ARG A 330 -4.74 -21.61 -5.65
CA ARG A 330 -3.65 -22.28 -6.37
C ARG A 330 -2.32 -21.61 -6.03
N VAL A 331 -1.29 -22.40 -5.83
CA VAL A 331 0.08 -21.93 -5.57
C VAL A 331 0.99 -22.46 -6.65
N VAL A 332 1.73 -21.54 -7.27
CA VAL A 332 2.71 -21.83 -8.31
C VAL A 332 4.08 -21.34 -7.86
N VAL A 333 5.10 -22.18 -7.99
CA VAL A 333 6.49 -21.83 -7.70
C VAL A 333 7.31 -21.92 -8.98
N LEU A 334 8.01 -20.83 -9.30
CA LEU A 334 8.90 -20.74 -10.46
C LEU A 334 10.35 -20.66 -10.00
N ASP A 335 11.21 -21.49 -10.57
CA ASP A 335 12.66 -21.39 -10.41
C ASP A 335 13.19 -20.18 -11.20
N LEU A 336 13.93 -19.30 -10.53
CA LEU A 336 14.40 -18.04 -11.12
C LEU A 336 15.50 -18.24 -12.17
N LYS A 337 16.23 -19.35 -12.10
CA LYS A 337 17.37 -19.65 -12.98
C LYS A 337 16.91 -20.37 -14.25
N THR A 338 16.05 -21.37 -14.11
CA THR A 338 15.57 -22.19 -15.24
C THR A 338 14.27 -21.65 -15.84
N GLY A 339 13.48 -20.89 -15.07
CA GLY A 339 12.14 -20.47 -15.45
C GLY A 339 11.09 -21.57 -15.34
N GLU A 340 11.47 -22.76 -14.87
CA GLU A 340 10.57 -23.91 -14.76
C GLU A 340 9.61 -23.78 -13.59
N CYS A 341 8.42 -24.33 -13.78
CA CYS A 341 7.44 -24.49 -12.71
C CYS A 341 7.79 -25.72 -11.89
N VAL A 342 8.24 -25.51 -10.65
CA VAL A 342 8.68 -26.59 -9.74
C VAL A 342 7.59 -27.02 -8.75
N LEU A 343 6.52 -26.23 -8.62
CA LEU A 343 5.30 -26.59 -7.89
C LEU A 343 4.09 -25.92 -8.54
N ASP A 344 3.03 -26.69 -8.73
CA ASP A 344 1.74 -26.19 -9.22
C ASP A 344 0.63 -27.02 -8.59
N GLN A 345 0.01 -26.50 -7.54
CA GLN A 345 -0.95 -27.24 -6.72
C GLN A 345 -2.11 -26.34 -6.29
N SER A 346 -3.23 -26.95 -5.97
CA SER A 346 -4.45 -26.25 -5.52
C SER A 346 -5.05 -26.89 -4.28
N VAL A 347 -5.60 -26.07 -3.39
CA VAL A 347 -6.36 -26.51 -2.21
C VAL A 347 -7.77 -25.87 -2.20
N PRO A 348 -8.79 -26.56 -1.67
CA PRO A 348 -10.15 -26.01 -1.53
C PRO A 348 -10.30 -25.11 -0.30
N GLU A 349 -9.21 -24.47 0.14
CA GLU A 349 -9.21 -23.49 1.23
C GLU A 349 -8.99 -22.09 0.63
N PRO A 350 -9.93 -21.15 0.79
CA PRO A 350 -9.80 -19.82 0.22
C PRO A 350 -8.75 -18.99 0.99
N LEU A 351 -7.90 -18.32 0.22
CA LEU A 351 -6.87 -17.41 0.71
C LEU A 351 -6.88 -16.15 -0.15
N TYR A 352 -7.13 -15.01 0.48
CA TYR A 352 -7.08 -13.70 -0.18
C TYR A 352 -6.04 -12.83 0.51
N PHE A 353 -5.37 -11.97 -0.24
CA PHE A 353 -4.36 -11.08 0.33
C PHE A 353 -4.11 -9.90 -0.59
N TYR A 354 -3.63 -8.81 0.01
CA TYR A 354 -2.94 -7.76 -0.73
C TYR A 354 -1.43 -8.00 -0.63
N HIS A 355 -0.90 -8.13 0.58
CA HIS A 355 0.53 -8.00 0.83
C HIS A 355 1.23 -9.29 1.25
N ALA A 356 2.24 -9.67 0.48
CA ALA A 356 3.33 -10.50 0.96
C ALA A 356 4.16 -9.75 2.00
N VAL A 357 4.52 -10.43 3.10
CA VAL A 357 5.37 -9.92 4.17
C VAL A 357 6.83 -10.29 3.90
N SER A 358 7.09 -11.57 3.65
CA SER A 358 8.43 -12.10 3.37
C SER A 358 8.35 -13.51 2.79
N THR A 359 9.42 -13.93 2.13
CA THR A 359 9.58 -15.30 1.63
C THR A 359 10.85 -15.89 2.24
N ALA A 360 10.87 -17.19 2.47
CA ALA A 360 12.01 -17.89 3.08
C ALA A 360 12.25 -19.23 2.37
N GLU A 361 13.52 -19.57 2.16
CA GLU A 361 13.93 -20.92 1.81
C GLU A 361 14.32 -21.66 3.10
N VAL A 362 13.68 -22.80 3.34
CA VAL A 362 13.78 -23.58 4.57
C VAL A 362 14.28 -24.99 4.23
N ASP A 363 14.89 -25.66 5.21
CA ASP A 363 15.39 -27.04 5.09
C ASP A 363 16.40 -27.23 3.93
N HIS A 364 17.38 -26.32 3.80
CA HIS A 364 18.34 -26.28 2.70
C HIS A 364 17.71 -26.12 1.31
N GLY A 365 16.63 -25.33 1.21
CA GLY A 365 15.93 -25.05 -0.05
C GLY A 365 14.96 -26.16 -0.49
N ARG A 366 14.72 -27.17 0.35
CA ARG A 366 13.72 -28.23 0.07
C ARG A 366 12.29 -27.77 0.34
N SER A 367 12.12 -26.75 1.18
CA SER A 367 10.84 -26.12 1.46
C SER A 367 10.92 -24.62 1.26
N LEU A 368 9.79 -24.01 0.88
CA LEU A 368 9.62 -22.56 0.79
C LEU A 368 8.48 -22.13 1.70
N SER A 369 8.62 -20.96 2.32
CA SER A 369 7.55 -20.35 3.10
C SER A 369 7.32 -18.92 2.63
N LEU A 370 6.09 -18.59 2.24
CA LEU A 370 5.66 -17.23 1.93
C LEU A 370 4.70 -16.76 3.01
N ARG A 371 5.11 -15.76 3.80
CA ARG A 371 4.29 -15.14 4.85
C ARG A 371 3.47 -14.00 4.26
N LEU A 372 2.18 -13.99 4.55
CA LEU A 372 1.21 -13.02 4.00
C LEU A 372 0.49 -12.25 5.12
N CYS A 373 0.05 -11.04 4.78
CA CYS A 373 -1.09 -10.37 5.39
C CYS A 373 -2.36 -10.82 4.66
N ALA A 374 -3.07 -11.80 5.23
CA ALA A 374 -4.09 -12.56 4.53
C ALA A 374 -5.47 -12.51 5.20
N TYR A 375 -6.47 -12.87 4.41
CA TYR A 375 -7.89 -12.88 4.74
C TYR A 375 -8.52 -14.23 4.39
N LYS A 376 -9.39 -14.70 5.29
CA LYS A 376 -10.21 -15.91 5.08
C LYS A 376 -11.46 -15.63 4.23
N SER A 377 -11.78 -14.35 3.98
CA SER A 377 -12.96 -13.89 3.25
C SER A 377 -12.56 -12.86 2.20
N SER A 378 -13.23 -12.88 1.05
CA SER A 378 -13.04 -11.87 0.00
C SER A 378 -13.70 -10.53 0.34
N ASP A 379 -14.49 -10.43 1.41
CA ASP A 379 -15.25 -9.20 1.75
C ASP A 379 -14.33 -7.98 1.93
N GLN A 380 -13.08 -8.20 2.35
CA GLN A 380 -12.08 -7.12 2.41
C GLN A 380 -11.65 -6.61 1.04
N LEU A 381 -11.75 -7.42 -0.02
CA LEU A 381 -11.35 -7.03 -1.37
C LEU A 381 -12.55 -6.68 -2.25
N THR A 382 -13.67 -7.39 -2.14
CA THR A 382 -14.78 -7.30 -3.11
C THR A 382 -16.10 -6.91 -2.46
N GLY A 383 -16.08 -6.67 -1.15
CA GLY A 383 -17.26 -6.71 -0.30
C GLY A 383 -17.92 -5.38 0.02
N GLU A 384 -18.79 -5.43 1.03
CA GLU A 384 -19.46 -4.23 1.56
C GLU A 384 -18.69 -3.57 2.70
N ASN A 385 -17.90 -4.35 3.45
CA ASN A 385 -17.19 -3.89 4.64
C ASN A 385 -15.70 -3.61 4.40
N GLN A 386 -15.33 -3.34 3.15
CA GLN A 386 -13.97 -2.95 2.75
C GLN A 386 -13.74 -1.46 3.00
N PHE A 387 -12.64 -1.12 3.68
CA PHE A 387 -12.34 0.27 4.04
C PHE A 387 -11.91 1.16 2.86
N MET A 388 -11.58 0.55 1.72
CA MET A 388 -11.09 1.27 0.55
C MET A 388 -12.22 1.88 -0.31
N ARG A 389 -13.47 1.66 0.10
CA ARG A 389 -14.68 2.28 -0.47
C ARG A 389 -14.97 3.62 0.20
N LEU A 390 -14.60 4.71 -0.47
CA LEU A 390 -14.71 6.07 0.06
C LEU A 390 -16.15 6.44 0.40
N GLU A 391 -17.10 6.08 -0.45
CA GLU A 391 -18.53 6.35 -0.25
C GLU A 391 -19.13 5.60 0.95
N ARG A 392 -18.46 4.54 1.38
CA ARG A 392 -18.81 3.76 2.58
C ARG A 392 -18.12 4.32 3.80
N CYS A 393 -16.80 4.53 3.76
CA CYS A 393 -16.03 5.02 4.89
C CYS A 393 -16.42 6.44 5.35
N ARG A 394 -16.95 7.26 4.43
CA ARG A 394 -17.45 8.61 4.71
C ARG A 394 -18.85 8.65 5.34
N ARG A 395 -19.53 7.50 5.55
CA ARG A 395 -20.88 7.44 6.16
C ARG A 395 -20.93 7.71 7.66
N GLY A 396 -19.77 7.82 8.31
CA GLY A 396 -19.66 8.01 9.75
C GLY A 396 -19.16 6.77 10.48
N LYS A 397 -18.82 7.00 11.76
CA LYS A 397 -18.19 6.03 12.67
C LYS A 397 -19.00 4.73 12.85
N GLU A 398 -20.33 4.82 12.95
CA GLU A 398 -21.18 3.62 13.07
C GLU A 398 -21.04 2.66 11.89
N TRP A 399 -20.85 3.21 10.69
CA TRP A 399 -20.59 2.39 9.51
C TRP A 399 -19.18 1.83 9.52
N ARG A 400 -18.17 2.66 9.82
CA ARG A 400 -16.77 2.22 9.86
C ARG A 400 -16.53 1.09 10.88
N ASN A 401 -17.24 1.07 12.00
CA ASN A 401 -17.14 -0.01 12.98
C ASN A 401 -17.58 -1.39 12.47
N LYS A 402 -18.15 -1.48 11.27
CA LYS A 402 -18.50 -2.75 10.59
C LYS A 402 -17.42 -3.24 9.64
N LEU A 403 -16.39 -2.43 9.38
CA LEU A 403 -15.29 -2.78 8.48
C LEU A 403 -14.50 -3.98 9.01
N ASP A 404 -13.83 -4.70 8.11
CA ASP A 404 -12.96 -5.81 8.51
C ASP A 404 -11.86 -5.33 9.46
N LYS A 405 -11.44 -6.20 10.38
CA LYS A 405 -10.43 -5.88 11.39
C LYS A 405 -9.01 -5.81 10.83
N GLY A 406 -8.81 -6.10 9.54
CA GLY A 406 -7.51 -6.18 8.89
C GLY A 406 -7.01 -7.61 8.82
N GLY A 407 -5.89 -7.81 8.13
CA GLY A 407 -5.36 -9.14 7.81
C GLY A 407 -4.82 -9.90 9.01
N ARG A 408 -4.47 -11.15 8.78
CA ARG A 408 -3.78 -12.04 9.72
C ARG A 408 -2.55 -12.63 9.06
N PHE A 409 -1.59 -13.04 9.87
CA PHE A 409 -0.46 -13.81 9.35
C PHE A 409 -0.94 -15.16 8.83
N CYS A 410 -0.59 -15.47 7.60
CA CYS A 410 -0.76 -16.80 7.00
C CYS A 410 0.51 -17.16 6.23
N ASP A 411 1.09 -18.31 6.56
CA ASP A 411 2.26 -18.83 5.85
C ASP A 411 1.79 -19.87 4.82
N VAL A 412 2.17 -19.65 3.56
CA VAL A 412 2.05 -20.62 2.47
C VAL A 412 3.34 -21.45 2.46
N VAL A 413 3.27 -22.66 3.00
CA VAL A 413 4.42 -23.55 3.15
C VAL A 413 4.42 -24.60 2.06
N CYS A 414 5.39 -24.51 1.16
CA CYS A 414 5.60 -25.38 0.01
C CYS A 414 6.69 -26.41 0.34
N ASP A 415 6.40 -27.69 0.12
CA ASP A 415 7.37 -28.79 0.17
C ASP A 415 7.68 -29.19 -1.28
N LEU A 416 8.86 -28.80 -1.76
CA LEU A 416 9.24 -28.96 -3.15
C LEU A 416 9.59 -30.42 -3.49
N GLU A 417 10.10 -31.21 -2.52
CA GLU A 417 10.38 -32.63 -2.72
C GLU A 417 9.11 -33.45 -2.89
N LYS A 418 8.09 -33.15 -2.07
CA LYS A 418 6.78 -33.82 -2.17
C LYS A 418 5.89 -33.24 -3.25
N GLY A 419 6.20 -32.05 -3.76
CA GLY A 419 5.35 -31.34 -4.70
C GLY A 419 4.00 -30.95 -4.08
N THR A 420 4.00 -30.49 -2.82
CA THR A 420 2.78 -30.13 -2.07
C THR A 420 2.90 -28.78 -1.40
N PHE A 421 1.79 -28.18 -0.96
CA PHE A 421 1.82 -27.04 -0.06
C PHE A 421 0.71 -27.12 0.99
N SER A 422 0.84 -26.31 2.04
CA SER A 422 -0.15 -26.14 3.10
C SER A 422 -0.28 -24.67 3.50
N LEU A 423 -1.44 -24.28 4.01
CA LEU A 423 -1.69 -22.97 4.58
C LEU A 423 -1.59 -23.05 6.10
N ARG A 424 -0.87 -22.11 6.74
CA ARG A 424 -0.68 -22.07 8.19
C ARG A 424 -1.05 -20.68 8.72
N TRP A 425 -2.27 -20.58 9.26
CA TRP A 425 -2.76 -19.36 9.91
C TRP A 425 -2.18 -19.19 11.32
N ASP A 426 -1.78 -17.97 11.67
CA ASP A 426 -1.44 -17.60 13.04
C ASP A 426 -2.53 -16.72 13.66
N ASP A 427 -3.50 -17.36 14.31
CA ASP A 427 -4.64 -16.68 14.94
C ASP A 427 -4.33 -16.20 16.38
N ARG A 428 -3.09 -16.34 16.88
CA ARG A 428 -2.71 -15.85 18.23
C ARG A 428 -2.64 -14.33 18.29
N ILE A 429 -2.07 -13.71 17.25
CA ILE A 429 -2.03 -12.26 17.11
C ILE A 429 -3.39 -11.83 16.56
N ARG A 430 -4.24 -11.30 17.44
CA ARG A 430 -5.61 -10.88 17.08
C ARG A 430 -5.69 -9.48 16.47
N GLN A 431 -4.66 -8.66 16.67
CA GLN A 431 -4.56 -7.34 16.03
C GLN A 431 -4.50 -7.56 14.52
N GLY A 432 -5.52 -7.07 13.80
CA GLY A 432 -5.45 -7.05 12.35
C GLY A 432 -4.61 -5.89 11.86
N PHE A 433 -4.02 -6.06 10.69
CA PHE A 433 -3.03 -5.14 10.17
C PHE A 433 -3.09 -5.08 8.66
N GLU A 434 -2.49 -4.04 8.10
CA GLU A 434 -2.22 -3.93 6.68
C GLU A 434 -0.93 -3.15 6.42
N LEU A 435 -0.42 -3.28 5.19
CA LEU A 435 0.83 -2.65 4.75
C LEU A 435 2.03 -3.05 5.64
N PRO A 436 2.35 -4.36 5.72
CA PRO A 436 3.43 -4.86 6.54
C PRO A 436 4.80 -4.53 5.93
N VAL A 437 5.74 -4.16 6.80
CA VAL A 437 7.12 -3.82 6.47
C VAL A 437 8.07 -4.52 7.43
N THR A 438 9.24 -4.92 6.95
CA THR A 438 10.33 -5.49 7.76
C THR A 438 11.62 -4.69 7.54
N ARG A 439 12.67 -4.94 8.35
CA ARG A 439 14.00 -4.36 8.11
C ARG A 439 14.55 -4.65 6.72
N TYR A 440 14.19 -5.79 6.15
CA TYR A 440 14.64 -6.21 4.82
C TYR A 440 13.64 -5.82 3.73
N SER A 441 12.78 -4.82 4.00
CA SER A 441 11.63 -4.48 3.19
C SER A 441 10.77 -5.73 2.96
N ARG A 442 10.63 -6.17 1.71
CA ARG A 442 9.92 -7.38 1.29
C ARG A 442 10.85 -8.50 0.80
N ALA A 443 12.16 -8.29 0.85
CA ALA A 443 13.16 -9.22 0.33
C ALA A 443 13.91 -9.89 1.49
N HIS A 444 13.48 -11.09 1.89
CA HIS A 444 14.23 -11.94 2.80
C HIS A 444 14.59 -13.22 2.03
N GLY A 445 15.84 -13.67 2.12
CA GLY A 445 16.26 -14.91 1.43
C GLY A 445 17.72 -15.28 1.65
N GLY A 446 18.25 -14.93 2.82
CA GLY A 446 19.35 -15.74 3.36
C GLY A 446 18.77 -17.08 3.81
N SER A 447 19.49 -18.17 3.56
CA SER A 447 19.13 -19.45 4.17
C SER A 447 19.17 -19.31 5.71
N VAL A 448 18.32 -20.05 6.42
CA VAL A 448 18.36 -20.14 7.89
C VAL A 448 19.78 -20.49 8.38
N GLU A 449 20.53 -21.24 7.57
CA GLU A 449 21.88 -21.69 7.87
C GLU A 449 22.96 -20.59 7.76
N GLU A 450 22.86 -19.67 6.80
CA GLU A 450 23.80 -18.54 6.65
C GLU A 450 23.75 -17.56 7.83
N ARG A 451 22.65 -17.55 8.59
CA ARG A 451 22.47 -16.65 9.74
C ARG A 451 22.61 -17.31 11.10
N ARG A 452 22.82 -18.62 11.23
CA ARG A 452 23.01 -19.28 12.54
C ARG A 452 24.19 -18.74 13.37
N GLU A 453 25.11 -17.99 12.77
CA GLU A 453 26.20 -17.30 13.47
C GLU A 453 25.78 -15.96 14.11
N ALA A 454 24.62 -15.40 13.74
CA ALA A 454 24.02 -14.23 14.40
C ALA A 454 23.12 -14.66 15.57
N ALA A 455 23.22 -13.97 16.70
CA ALA A 455 22.48 -14.29 17.92
C ALA A 455 20.93 -14.21 17.76
N ASP A 456 20.44 -13.55 16.71
CA ASP A 456 19.02 -13.28 16.42
C ASP A 456 18.53 -13.96 15.10
N ALA A 457 19.14 -15.07 14.68
CA ALA A 457 18.73 -15.78 13.47
C ALA A 457 17.28 -16.30 13.57
N PRO A 458 16.39 -16.03 12.60
CA PRO A 458 15.00 -16.43 12.74
C PRO A 458 14.79 -17.94 12.71
N ILE A 459 13.99 -18.45 13.64
CA ILE A 459 13.73 -19.89 13.81
C ILE A 459 13.05 -20.53 12.58
N ASP A 460 12.20 -19.77 11.87
CA ASP A 460 11.42 -20.25 10.72
C ASP A 460 11.86 -19.64 9.38
N GLY A 461 12.96 -18.89 9.37
CA GLY A 461 13.52 -18.26 8.18
C GLY A 461 12.85 -16.96 7.73
N HIS A 462 11.87 -16.43 8.46
CA HIS A 462 11.26 -15.11 8.20
C HIS A 462 11.85 -14.03 9.12
N PRO A 463 11.82 -12.73 8.76
CA PRO A 463 12.13 -11.66 9.70
C PRO A 463 11.32 -11.80 11.00
N ARG A 464 11.99 -11.69 12.15
CA ARG A 464 11.32 -11.80 13.46
C ARG A 464 10.35 -10.65 13.67
N TYR A 465 10.74 -9.44 13.28
CA TYR A 465 9.96 -8.23 13.51
C TYR A 465 9.26 -7.75 12.24
N VAL A 466 7.94 -7.56 12.37
CA VAL A 466 7.10 -6.98 11.32
C VAL A 466 6.45 -5.72 11.87
N TYR A 467 6.50 -4.64 11.11
CA TYR A 467 5.90 -3.35 11.42
C TYR A 467 4.71 -3.09 10.50
N SER A 468 3.59 -2.65 11.03
CA SER A 468 2.37 -2.44 10.24
C SER A 468 1.44 -1.50 10.96
N PHE A 469 0.56 -0.80 10.25
CA PHE A 469 -0.56 -0.12 10.91
C PHE A 469 -1.79 -1.03 10.96
N GLY A 470 -2.77 -0.64 11.77
CA GLY A 470 -4.08 -1.26 11.77
C GLY A 470 -5.15 -0.44 12.50
N ALA A 471 -6.40 -0.72 12.14
CA ALA A 471 -7.60 -0.26 12.84
C ALA A 471 -7.89 -1.13 14.09
N PHE A 472 -8.93 -0.80 14.84
CA PHE A 472 -9.38 -1.57 16.02
C PHE A 472 -8.25 -1.89 17.01
N ALA A 473 -7.35 -0.93 17.19
CA ALA A 473 -6.09 -1.10 17.87
C ALA A 473 -6.24 -1.74 19.25
N LEU A 474 -5.47 -2.80 19.47
CA LEU A 474 -5.37 -3.57 20.71
C LEU A 474 -6.72 -4.08 21.22
N GLY A 475 -7.61 -4.45 20.30
CA GLY A 475 -8.92 -5.04 20.62
C GLY A 475 -10.02 -4.01 20.85
N ALA A 476 -9.82 -2.76 20.44
CA ALA A 476 -10.89 -1.76 20.41
C ALA A 476 -12.06 -2.20 19.50
N GLU A 477 -13.26 -1.76 19.82
CA GLU A 477 -14.47 -1.98 18.98
C GLU A 477 -14.67 -0.89 17.94
N GLU A 478 -13.85 0.17 18.00
CA GLU A 478 -13.93 1.30 17.10
C GLU A 478 -12.89 1.19 15.99
N TYR A 479 -13.32 1.35 14.74
CA TYR A 479 -12.43 1.30 13.58
C TYR A 479 -11.35 2.38 13.64
N ASP A 480 -11.76 3.61 13.99
CA ASP A 480 -10.88 4.78 14.06
C ASP A 480 -9.84 4.66 15.20
N ALA A 481 -9.91 3.64 16.06
CA ALA A 481 -8.81 3.30 16.96
C ALA A 481 -7.64 2.77 16.13
N TRP A 482 -6.84 3.70 15.62
CA TRP A 482 -5.72 3.43 14.74
C TRP A 482 -4.42 3.29 15.52
N GLY A 483 -3.45 2.58 14.97
CA GLY A 483 -2.13 2.45 15.58
C GLY A 483 -1.09 1.85 14.65
N LEU A 484 0.17 2.01 15.04
CA LEU A 484 1.32 1.32 14.47
C LEU A 484 1.74 0.19 15.42
N PHE A 485 2.00 -0.99 14.88
CA PHE A 485 2.31 -2.18 15.65
C PHE A 485 3.64 -2.76 15.23
N LYS A 486 4.41 -3.22 16.23
CA LYS A 486 5.53 -4.13 16.05
C LYS A 486 5.10 -5.50 16.49
N PHE A 487 5.12 -6.44 15.57
CA PHE A 487 4.88 -7.86 15.84
C PHE A 487 6.22 -8.56 16.09
N ASP A 488 6.27 -9.39 17.13
CA ASP A 488 7.34 -10.38 17.31
C ASP A 488 6.77 -11.73 16.88
N THR A 489 7.20 -12.21 15.72
CA THR A 489 6.64 -13.42 15.09
C THR A 489 7.13 -14.71 15.74
N GLU A 490 8.23 -14.68 16.49
CA GLU A 490 8.71 -15.83 17.26
C GLU A 490 7.94 -15.98 18.57
N ARG A 491 7.73 -14.86 19.27
CA ARG A 491 6.93 -14.80 20.50
C ARG A 491 5.42 -14.80 20.23
N ARG A 492 5.04 -14.49 18.99
CA ARG A 492 3.68 -14.54 18.44
C ARG A 492 2.75 -13.56 19.18
N GLU A 493 3.27 -12.35 19.37
CA GLU A 493 2.61 -11.26 20.09
C GLU A 493 2.86 -9.89 19.43
N VAL A 494 2.06 -8.90 19.82
CA VAL A 494 2.37 -7.48 19.57
C VAL A 494 3.39 -7.06 20.63
N ALA A 495 4.65 -6.91 20.24
CA ALA A 495 5.75 -6.61 21.15
C ALA A 495 5.75 -5.14 21.62
N ALA A 496 5.37 -4.22 20.73
CA ALA A 496 5.25 -2.80 21.04
C ALA A 496 4.25 -2.14 20.06
N SER A 497 3.77 -0.95 20.41
CA SER A 497 2.87 -0.19 19.54
C SER A 497 2.92 1.31 19.82
N TYR A 498 2.61 2.10 18.79
CA TYR A 498 2.34 3.53 18.89
C TYR A 498 0.86 3.77 18.62
N ARG A 499 0.21 4.50 19.53
CA ARG A 499 -1.18 4.93 19.40
C ARG A 499 -1.38 6.27 20.09
N CYS A 500 -2.09 7.16 19.41
CA CYS A 500 -2.67 8.35 20.02
C CYS A 500 -4.08 8.58 19.44
N ASP A 501 -5.01 9.05 20.27
CA ASP A 501 -6.36 9.36 19.83
C ASP A 501 -6.32 10.44 18.75
N SER A 502 -7.14 10.28 17.71
CA SER A 502 -7.19 11.14 16.52
C SER A 502 -5.89 11.24 15.74
N VAL A 503 -4.94 10.31 15.90
CA VAL A 503 -3.73 10.22 15.08
C VAL A 503 -3.81 8.98 14.20
N TYR A 504 -3.77 9.19 12.89
CA TYR A 504 -3.96 8.16 11.89
C TYR A 504 -2.69 8.02 11.06
N VAL A 505 -2.02 6.87 11.21
CA VAL A 505 -0.68 6.62 10.66
C VAL A 505 -0.76 5.86 9.33
N SER A 506 0.14 6.19 8.42
CA SER A 506 0.38 5.48 7.16
C SER A 506 1.40 4.35 7.34
N GLU A 507 1.67 3.60 6.26
CA GLU A 507 2.71 2.56 6.22
C GLU A 507 4.05 3.13 6.75
N PRO A 508 4.71 2.45 7.70
CA PRO A 508 6.04 2.82 8.14
C PRO A 508 7.10 2.33 7.13
N VAL A 509 8.22 3.02 6.99
CA VAL A 509 9.45 2.45 6.41
C VAL A 509 10.52 2.29 7.47
N PHE A 510 11.25 1.18 7.44
CA PHE A 510 12.36 0.94 8.35
C PHE A 510 13.65 1.52 7.77
N VAL A 511 14.39 2.29 8.57
CA VAL A 511 15.72 2.80 8.25
C VAL A 511 16.73 2.20 9.24
N PRO A 512 17.61 1.28 8.79
CA PRO A 512 18.54 0.59 9.68
C PRO A 512 19.59 1.55 10.24
N ASP A 513 19.95 1.35 11.51
CA ASP A 513 21.18 1.89 12.07
C ASP A 513 22.37 1.10 11.46
N PRO A 514 23.30 1.74 10.72
CA PRO A 514 24.45 1.05 10.14
C PRO A 514 25.42 0.48 11.17
N SER A 515 25.36 0.95 12.43
CA SER A 515 26.14 0.44 13.56
C SER A 515 25.38 -0.57 14.42
N GLY A 516 24.07 -0.77 14.15
CA GLY A 516 23.19 -1.67 14.87
C GLY A 516 23.45 -3.15 14.57
N SER A 517 23.27 -4.00 15.57
CA SER A 517 23.44 -5.45 15.47
C SER A 517 22.13 -6.24 15.49
N GLY A 518 21.07 -5.70 16.09
CA GLY A 518 19.75 -6.32 16.18
C GLY A 518 18.87 -6.07 14.95
N GLU A 519 17.89 -6.96 14.70
CA GLU A 519 16.95 -6.82 13.58
C GLU A 519 16.10 -5.54 13.66
N ASP A 520 15.81 -5.06 14.87
CA ASP A 520 15.05 -3.85 15.15
C ASP A 520 15.92 -2.63 15.49
N ASP A 521 17.22 -2.67 15.20
CA ASP A 521 18.15 -1.55 15.40
C ASP A 521 18.01 -0.56 14.24
N GLY A 522 17.23 0.49 14.49
CA GLY A 522 16.95 1.52 13.52
C GLY A 522 15.76 2.37 13.93
N VAL A 523 15.26 3.14 12.97
CA VAL A 523 14.04 3.94 13.15
C VAL A 523 12.97 3.55 12.13
N LEU A 524 11.72 3.82 12.48
CA LEU A 524 10.60 3.84 11.56
C LEU A 524 10.28 5.28 11.18
N LEU A 525 10.11 5.53 9.89
CA LEU A 525 9.51 6.77 9.38
C LEU A 525 8.06 6.47 9.03
N THR A 526 7.11 7.24 9.59
CA THR A 526 5.70 7.15 9.22
C THR A 526 5.10 8.55 9.04
N GLN A 527 4.17 8.68 8.10
CA GLN A 527 3.36 9.88 7.95
C GLN A 527 2.12 9.70 8.81
N ALA A 528 1.76 10.72 9.60
CA ALA A 528 0.62 10.66 10.50
C ALA A 528 -0.27 11.88 10.31
N TYR A 529 -1.56 11.65 10.08
CA TYR A 529 -2.56 12.71 10.09
C TYR A 529 -3.08 12.92 11.52
N PHE A 530 -2.86 14.13 12.04
CA PHE A 530 -3.30 14.59 13.34
C PHE A 530 -4.68 15.22 13.18
N GLY A 531 -5.73 14.43 13.41
CA GLY A 531 -7.11 14.81 13.17
C GLY A 531 -7.59 16.00 13.99
N ALA A 532 -7.11 16.19 15.21
CA ALA A 532 -7.48 17.35 16.03
C ALA A 532 -6.92 18.66 15.46
N GLU A 533 -5.69 18.64 14.95
CA GLU A 533 -5.01 19.78 14.32
C GLU A 533 -5.27 19.90 12.82
N ARG A 534 -5.84 18.86 12.20
CA ARG A 534 -6.07 18.74 10.76
C ARG A 534 -4.79 18.96 9.93
N GLU A 535 -3.70 18.40 10.43
CA GLU A 535 -2.35 18.54 9.86
C GLU A 535 -1.70 17.17 9.70
N THR A 536 -0.91 16.99 8.66
CA THR A 536 -0.05 15.82 8.51
C THR A 536 1.36 16.12 9.04
N ARG A 537 1.94 15.18 9.78
CA ARG A 537 3.31 15.26 10.29
C ARG A 537 4.10 14.01 9.90
N LEU A 538 5.41 14.17 9.72
CA LEU A 538 6.34 13.06 9.76
C LEU A 538 6.59 12.68 11.23
N LEU A 539 6.54 11.40 11.54
CA LEU A 539 7.01 10.83 12.80
C LEU A 539 8.23 9.93 12.54
N VAL A 540 9.23 10.08 13.38
CA VAL A 540 10.39 9.19 13.48
C VAL A 540 10.27 8.45 14.80
N LEU A 541 10.19 7.13 14.75
CA LEU A 541 10.04 6.27 15.92
C LEU A 541 11.26 5.38 16.07
N ASP A 542 11.72 5.15 17.29
CA ASP A 542 12.65 4.07 17.57
C ASP A 542 11.97 2.72 17.27
N ALA A 543 12.55 1.91 16.39
CA ALA A 543 11.91 0.69 15.92
C ALA A 543 11.87 -0.42 16.99
N ARG A 544 12.70 -0.32 18.02
CA ARG A 544 12.70 -1.27 19.13
C ARG A 544 11.49 -1.04 20.05
N THR A 545 11.31 0.21 20.45
CA THR A 545 10.40 0.64 21.52
C THR A 545 9.06 1.19 21.02
N MET A 546 9.00 1.61 19.75
CA MET A 546 7.86 2.35 19.15
C MET A 546 7.62 3.73 19.80
N GLU A 547 8.62 4.29 20.48
CA GLU A 547 8.58 5.66 21.00
C GLU A 547 8.93 6.67 19.89
N VAL A 548 8.22 7.79 19.86
CA VAL A 548 8.52 8.88 18.92
C VAL A 548 9.80 9.59 19.39
N VAL A 549 10.84 9.61 18.55
CA VAL A 549 12.11 10.30 18.83
C VAL A 549 12.18 11.66 18.17
N ALA A 550 11.46 11.85 17.05
CA ALA A 550 11.30 13.14 16.42
C ALA A 550 9.96 13.27 15.67
N GLU A 551 9.45 14.49 15.56
CA GLU A 551 8.30 14.84 14.72
C GLU A 551 8.57 16.11 13.91
N ALA A 552 7.93 16.23 12.76
CA ALA A 552 7.96 17.45 11.95
C ALA A 552 6.62 17.67 11.23
N GLY A 553 5.97 18.79 11.52
CA GLY A 553 4.72 19.18 10.85
C GLY A 553 4.96 19.73 9.46
N THR A 554 4.16 19.29 8.48
CA THR A 554 4.27 19.78 7.10
C THR A 554 3.59 21.14 6.91
N GLY A 555 2.71 21.54 7.85
CA GLY A 555 1.84 22.69 7.75
C GLY A 555 0.71 22.53 6.73
N MET A 556 0.44 21.29 6.29
CA MET A 556 -0.64 20.96 5.36
C MET A 556 -1.24 19.59 5.71
N ARG A 557 -2.36 19.27 5.07
CA ARG A 557 -2.94 17.93 5.11
C ARG A 557 -2.51 17.15 3.87
N THR A 558 -2.03 15.95 4.10
CA THR A 558 -1.85 14.91 3.09
C THR A 558 -2.82 13.78 3.40
N PRO A 559 -3.60 13.32 2.42
CA PRO A 559 -4.59 12.28 2.65
C PRO A 559 -3.92 10.92 2.83
N MET A 560 -4.72 9.90 3.13
CA MET A 560 -4.22 8.53 3.24
C MET A 560 -3.48 8.12 1.97
N ASP A 561 -2.25 7.65 2.14
CA ASP A 561 -1.37 7.12 1.09
C ASP A 561 -1.17 5.61 1.29
N PHE A 562 -0.43 4.95 0.38
CA PHE A 562 -0.26 3.49 0.41
C PHE A 562 1.19 3.09 0.61
N HIS A 563 2.02 3.27 -0.41
CA HIS A 563 3.41 2.83 -0.40
C HIS A 563 4.39 3.92 -0.79
N GLY A 564 5.66 3.63 -0.52
CA GLY A 564 6.76 4.48 -0.89
C GLY A 564 8.10 3.76 -0.86
N GLY A 565 9.13 4.47 -1.27
CA GLY A 565 10.51 4.01 -1.22
C GLY A 565 11.37 4.90 -0.34
N TRP A 566 12.25 4.30 0.47
CA TRP A 566 13.39 4.98 1.08
C TRP A 566 14.58 4.90 0.14
N ILE A 567 15.17 6.04 -0.19
CA ILE A 567 16.31 6.14 -1.11
C ILE A 567 17.48 6.74 -0.33
N PRO A 568 18.46 5.92 0.09
CA PRO A 568 19.61 6.40 0.86
C PRO A 568 20.44 7.45 0.10
N GLU A 569 21.00 8.41 0.82
CA GLU A 569 21.99 9.33 0.26
C GLU A 569 23.21 8.56 -0.26
N GLY A 570 23.73 8.92 -1.44
CA GLY A 570 24.91 8.28 -2.04
C GLY A 570 24.62 7.05 -2.89
N GLY A 571 23.36 6.63 -3.06
CA GLY A 571 22.93 5.67 -4.09
C GLY A 571 23.59 4.28 -4.01
N GLY A 572 24.16 3.90 -2.86
CA GLY A 572 24.97 2.69 -2.70
C GLY A 572 24.31 1.57 -1.89
N GLY A 573 23.10 1.77 -1.36
CA GLY A 573 22.38 0.79 -0.55
C GLY A 573 21.12 0.30 -1.26
N ARG A 574 20.85 -1.02 -1.20
CA ARG A 574 19.51 -1.55 -1.51
C ARG A 574 18.54 -1.06 -0.39
N PRO A 575 17.36 -0.52 -0.73
CA PRO A 575 16.37 -0.03 0.23
C PRO A 575 15.93 -1.04 1.28
#